data_AF-A0A7Y2BB55-F1
#
_entry.id   AF-A0A7Y2BB55-F1
#
_cell.length_a   1.000
_cell.length_b   1.000
_cell.length_c   1.000
_cell.angle_alpha   90.00
_cell.angle_beta   90.00
_cell.angle_gamma   90.00
#
_symmetry.space_group_name_H-M   'P 1'
#
loop_
_entity.id
_entity.type
_entity.pdbx_description
1 polymer ?
#
loop_
_entity_poly.entity_id
_entity_poly.type
_entity_poly.pdbx_seq_one_letter_code
_entity_poly.pdbx_strand_id
1 'polypeptide(L)'
;MKIRFNQFAKKTIILFLAHIGFTSFTFSQTYFQQQVDYKITAELDTLKNTLSANCIIEYTNNSNDALDQIVFHTWWNAFKDKNSAFASQQIQNG
;
A
#
# COMPACT_ATOMS: atom_id res chain seq x y z
N MET A 1 -33.81 9.65 -52.91
CA MET A 1 -33.86 8.25 -52.43
C MET A 1 -34.00 8.26 -50.91
N LYS A 2 -35.20 7.96 -50.36
CA LYS A 2 -35.44 7.96 -48.90
C LYS A 2 -35.24 6.55 -48.36
N ILE A 3 -34.15 6.30 -47.63
CA ILE A 3 -33.87 5.01 -47.00
C ILE A 3 -34.87 4.81 -45.85
N ARG A 4 -35.72 3.78 -45.95
CA ARG A 4 -36.68 3.42 -44.90
C ARG A 4 -36.09 2.32 -44.02
N PHE A 5 -35.66 2.68 -42.81
CA PHE A 5 -35.18 1.71 -41.82
C PHE A 5 -36.32 0.88 -41.22
N ASN A 6 -36.15 -0.45 -41.16
CA ASN A 6 -37.08 -1.42 -40.58
C ASN A 6 -37.35 -1.12 -39.09
N GLN A 7 -38.62 -1.12 -38.68
CA GLN A 7 -39.03 -0.88 -37.29
C GLN A 7 -38.43 -1.87 -36.30
N PHE A 8 -38.22 -3.13 -36.71
CA PHE A 8 -37.57 -4.14 -35.89
C PHE A 8 -36.09 -3.78 -35.64
N ALA A 9 -35.37 -3.38 -36.69
CA ALA A 9 -33.98 -2.93 -36.59
C ALA A 9 -33.83 -1.69 -35.69
N LYS A 10 -34.79 -0.76 -35.73
CA LYS A 10 -34.81 0.42 -34.84
C LYS A 10 -34.94 0.03 -33.36
N LYS A 11 -35.81 -0.93 -33.03
CA LYS A 11 -35.98 -1.40 -31.63
C LYS A 11 -34.74 -2.13 -31.12
N THR A 12 -34.11 -2.94 -31.96
CA THR A 12 -32.86 -3.63 -31.60
C THR A 12 -31.72 -2.64 -31.39
N ILE A 13 -31.63 -1.58 -32.20
CA ILE A 13 -30.65 -0.49 -32.02
C ILE A 13 -30.89 0.24 -30.69
N ILE A 14 -32.15 0.55 -30.36
CA ILE A 14 -32.49 1.21 -29.08
C ILE A 14 -32.12 0.32 -27.89
N LEU A 15 -32.40 -0.98 -27.95
CA LEU A 15 -32.03 -1.94 -26.90
C LEU A 15 -30.50 -2.06 -26.74
N PHE A 16 -29.76 -2.08 -27.85
CA PHE A 16 -28.30 -2.12 -27.83
C PHE A 16 -27.69 -0.83 -27.25
N LEU A 17 -28.24 0.33 -27.60
CA LEU A 17 -27.84 1.63 -27.04
C LEU A 17 -28.15 1.73 -25.54
N ALA A 18 -29.30 1.20 -25.10
CA ALA A 18 -29.66 1.14 -23.68
C ALA A 18 -28.72 0.21 -22.89
N HIS A 19 -28.27 -0.89 -23.48
CA HIS A 19 -27.33 -1.82 -22.84
C HIS A 19 -25.93 -1.19 -22.67
N ILE A 20 -25.45 -0.45 -23.67
CA ILE A 20 -24.19 0.31 -23.58
C ILE A 20 -24.28 1.43 -22.53
N GLY A 21 -25.43 2.10 -22.43
CA GLY A 21 -25.65 3.12 -21.39
C GLY A 21 -25.63 2.55 -19.97
N PHE A 22 -26.00 1.29 -19.78
CA PHE A 22 -26.09 0.65 -18.46
C PHE A 22 -24.75 0.14 -17.92
N THR A 23 -23.78 -0.16 -18.79
CA THR A 23 -22.46 -0.70 -18.38
C THR A 23 -21.44 0.36 -17.93
N SER A 24 -21.82 1.64 -17.90
CA SER A 24 -20.89 2.75 -17.63
C SER A 24 -20.67 3.08 -16.14
N PHE A 25 -21.25 2.32 -15.20
CA PHE A 25 -21.02 2.51 -13.77
C PHE A 25 -19.83 1.67 -13.29
N THR A 26 -18.62 2.17 -13.46
CA THR A 26 -17.43 1.61 -12.81
C THR A 26 -17.17 2.34 -11.50
N PHE A 27 -17.22 1.61 -10.38
CA PHE A 27 -16.81 2.13 -9.09
C PHE A 27 -15.32 1.84 -8.90
N SER A 28 -14.47 2.85 -9.10
CA SER A 28 -13.07 2.76 -8.68
C SER A 28 -12.95 3.10 -7.20
N GLN A 29 -12.12 2.36 -6.48
CA GLN A 29 -11.67 2.77 -5.16
C GLN A 29 -10.93 4.12 -5.24
N THR A 30 -11.15 5.00 -4.26
CA THR A 30 -10.35 6.21 -4.09
C THR A 30 -8.93 5.78 -3.74
N TYR A 31 -8.01 5.95 -4.67
CA TYR A 31 -6.62 5.59 -4.48
C TYR A 31 -5.93 6.57 -3.53
N PHE A 32 -5.17 6.05 -2.59
CA PHE A 32 -4.20 6.81 -1.80
C PHE A 32 -2.91 6.00 -1.67
N GLN A 33 -1.79 6.69 -1.45
CA GLN A 33 -0.48 6.11 -1.21
C GLN A 33 0.15 6.82 -0.02
N GLN A 34 0.60 6.07 0.99
CA GLN A 34 1.31 6.66 2.12
C GLN A 34 2.67 7.19 1.68
N GLN A 35 3.06 8.34 2.20
CA GLN A 35 4.39 8.92 2.02
C GLN A 35 5.18 8.75 3.31
N VAL A 36 6.41 8.26 3.18
CA VAL A 36 7.31 8.05 4.32
C VAL A 36 8.69 8.54 3.95
N ASP A 37 9.13 9.59 4.61
CA ASP A 37 10.44 10.21 4.42
C ASP A 37 11.37 9.81 5.58
N TYR A 38 12.59 9.43 5.23
CA TYR A 38 13.57 8.90 6.18
C TYR A 38 14.83 9.74 6.20
N LYS A 39 15.26 10.10 7.41
CA LYS A 39 16.61 10.61 7.65
C LYS A 39 17.33 9.65 8.58
N ILE A 40 18.32 8.94 8.05
CA ILE A 40 19.12 7.98 8.81
C ILE A 40 20.54 8.51 8.94
N THR A 41 21.06 8.52 10.16
CA THR A 41 22.47 8.81 10.46
C THR A 41 23.05 7.62 11.21
N ALA A 42 24.16 7.07 10.73
CA ALA A 42 24.80 5.91 11.32
C ALA A 42 26.30 6.12 11.48
N GLU A 43 26.85 5.57 12.55
CA GLU A 43 28.26 5.64 12.91
C GLU A 43 28.76 4.24 13.31
N LEU A 44 29.87 3.82 12.71
CA LEU A 44 30.54 2.57 13.04
C LEU A 44 31.79 2.84 13.88
N ASP A 45 31.77 2.38 15.13
CA ASP A 45 32.95 2.33 16.01
C ASP A 45 33.61 0.96 15.88
N THR A 46 34.72 0.89 15.15
CA THR A 46 35.46 -0.36 14.88
C THR A 46 36.27 -0.84 16.09
N LEU A 47 36.66 0.05 17.00
CA LEU A 47 37.38 -0.34 18.22
C LEU A 47 36.43 -1.04 19.20
N LYS A 48 35.18 -0.58 19.26
CA LYS A 48 34.12 -1.19 20.09
C LYS A 48 33.25 -2.19 19.33
N ASN A 49 33.52 -2.43 18.05
CA ASN A 49 32.69 -3.26 17.17
C ASN A 49 31.18 -2.92 17.27
N THR A 50 30.85 -1.63 17.33
CA THR A 50 29.49 -1.16 17.56
C THR A 50 29.02 -0.28 16.40
N LEU A 51 27.84 -0.59 15.87
CA LEU A 51 27.13 0.28 14.92
C LEU A 51 26.02 1.02 15.67
N SER A 52 26.07 2.34 15.68
CA SER A 52 25.02 3.20 16.23
C SER A 52 24.26 3.87 15.10
N ALA A 53 22.93 3.84 15.13
CA ALA A 53 22.10 4.50 14.12
C ALA A 53 20.94 5.27 14.76
N ASN A 54 20.65 6.44 14.21
CA ASN A 54 19.48 7.25 14.50
C ASN A 54 18.65 7.39 13.22
N CYS A 55 17.35 7.14 13.32
CA CYS A 55 16.41 7.26 12.22
C CYS A 55 15.27 8.19 12.63
N ILE A 56 15.07 9.26 11.86
CA ILE A 56 13.90 10.14 11.92
C ILE A 56 13.00 9.77 10.76
N ILE A 57 11.72 9.58 11.05
CA ILE A 57 10.69 9.18 10.09
C ILE A 57 9.61 10.24 10.10
N GLU A 58 9.34 10.82 8.93
CA GLU A 58 8.16 11.67 8.70
C GLU A 58 7.14 10.84 7.91
N TYR A 59 5.97 10.62 8.51
CA TYR A 59 4.91 9.78 7.96
C TYR A 59 3.68 10.63 7.65
N THR A 60 3.22 10.58 6.41
CA THR A 60 2.00 11.24 5.97
C THR A 60 0.91 10.21 5.71
N ASN A 61 -0.16 10.24 6.51
CA ASN A 61 -1.36 9.45 6.28
C ASN A 61 -2.23 10.08 5.18
N ASN A 62 -2.18 9.53 3.96
CA ASN A 62 -3.01 9.95 2.83
C ASN A 62 -4.33 9.14 2.73
N SER A 63 -4.58 8.21 3.66
CA SER A 63 -5.87 7.51 3.74
C SER A 63 -6.98 8.48 4.17
N ASN A 64 -8.20 8.19 3.73
CA ASN A 64 -9.40 8.84 4.28
C ASN A 64 -9.74 8.34 5.70
N ASP A 65 -9.13 7.23 6.11
CA ASP A 65 -9.32 6.63 7.42
C ASP A 65 -8.24 7.07 8.41
N ALA A 66 -8.61 7.21 9.68
CA ALA A 66 -7.68 7.47 10.76
C ALA A 66 -6.73 6.27 10.98
N LEU A 67 -5.47 6.56 11.26
CA LEU A 67 -4.45 5.57 11.56
C LEU A 67 -4.04 5.69 13.03
N ASP A 68 -4.52 4.77 13.86
CA ASP A 68 -4.31 4.84 15.31
C ASP A 68 -2.92 4.36 15.75
N GLN A 69 -2.29 3.49 14.95
CA GLN A 69 -1.02 2.85 15.28
C GLN A 69 -0.15 2.62 14.05
N ILE A 70 1.17 2.79 14.22
CA ILE A 70 2.18 2.43 13.22
C ILE A 70 3.13 1.42 13.85
N VAL A 71 3.23 0.24 13.24
CA VAL A 71 4.10 -0.85 13.71
C VAL A 71 5.38 -0.84 12.88
N PHE A 72 6.53 -0.87 13.57
CA PHE A 72 7.84 -0.89 12.93
C PHE A 72 8.57 -2.20 13.18
N HIS A 73 9.23 -2.72 12.15
CA HIS A 73 10.16 -3.85 12.29
C HIS A 73 11.55 -3.35 12.71
N THR A 74 11.91 -3.51 13.97
CA THR A 74 13.23 -3.10 14.51
C THR A 74 14.24 -4.25 14.49
N TRP A 75 14.34 -4.97 13.36
CA TRP A 75 15.20 -6.17 13.25
C TRP A 75 16.67 -5.90 13.58
N TRP A 76 17.20 -4.71 13.33
CA TRP A 76 18.56 -4.37 13.69
C TRP A 76 18.82 -4.46 15.20
N ASN A 77 17.83 -4.11 16.04
CA ASN A 77 17.91 -4.32 17.49
C ASN A 77 17.69 -5.79 17.88
N ALA A 78 17.09 -6.59 17.00
CA ALA A 78 16.88 -8.01 17.23
C ALA A 78 18.20 -8.79 17.24
N PHE A 79 19.26 -8.26 16.61
CA PHE A 79 20.62 -8.81 16.64
C PHE A 79 21.52 -8.20 17.74
N LYS A 80 20.99 -7.29 18.56
CA LYS A 80 21.78 -6.56 19.56
C LYS A 80 22.38 -7.49 20.61
N ASP A 81 21.58 -8.42 21.13
CA ASP A 81 21.97 -9.36 22.17
C ASP A 81 21.06 -10.61 22.18
N LYS A 82 21.38 -11.56 23.07
CA LYS A 82 20.66 -12.84 23.21
C LYS A 82 19.31 -12.73 23.94
N ASN A 83 18.96 -11.56 24.45
CA ASN A 83 17.71 -11.31 25.17
C ASN A 83 16.62 -10.72 24.25
N SER A 84 16.91 -10.52 22.97
CA SER A 84 15.92 -10.06 22.01
C SER A 84 14.82 -11.11 21.78
N ALA A 85 13.64 -10.66 21.35
CA ALA A 85 12.54 -11.55 20.97
C ALA A 85 12.95 -12.52 19.85
N PHE A 86 13.75 -12.04 18.89
CA PHE A 86 14.29 -12.88 17.83
C PHE A 86 15.28 -13.93 18.35
N ALA A 87 16.19 -13.56 19.24
CA ALA A 87 17.13 -14.49 19.85
C ALA A 87 16.40 -15.57 20.67
N SER A 88 15.35 -15.17 21.41
CA SER A 88 14.48 -16.10 22.14
C SER A 88 13.79 -17.09 21.21
N GLN A 89 13.27 -16.60 20.08
CA GLN A 89 12.64 -17.44 19.06
C GLN A 89 13.63 -18.42 18.42
N GLN A 90 14.84 -17.97 18.09
CA GLN A 90 15.90 -18.83 17.56
C GLN A 90 16.31 -19.94 18.54
N ILE A 91 16.38 -19.63 19.84
CA ILE A 91 16.66 -20.63 20.89
C ILE A 91 15.51 -21.64 21.02
N GLN A 92 14.25 -21.19 20.95
CA GLN A 92 13.07 -22.06 21.04
C GLN A 92 12.90 -22.96 19.81
N ASN A 93 13.31 -22.49 18.64
CA ASN A 93 13.27 -23.26 17.39
C ASN A 93 14.46 -24.24 17.25
N GLY A 94 15.35 -24.30 18.24
CA GLY A 94 16.53 -25.15 18.29
C GLY A 94 16.22 -26.62 18.53
#